data_AF-A0AAV6D484-F1
#
_entry.id   AF-A0AAV6D484-F1
#
_cell.length_a   1.000
_cell.length_b   1.000
_cell.length_c   1.000
_cell.angle_alpha   90.00
_cell.angle_beta   90.00
_cell.angle_gamma   90.00
#
_symmetry.space_group_name_H-M   'P 1'
#
loop_
_entity.id
_entity.type
_entity.pdbx_description
1 polymer ?
#
loop_
_entity_poly.entity_id
_entity_poly.type
_entity_poly.pdbx_seq_one_letter_code
_entity_poly.pdbx_strand_id
1 'polypeptide(L)'
;MSEFKYACPVCGQHISCDSSQAGAQMECPTCFQKITVPQAPSTDGQKFIITGTKKGERPVPTIPEAGSSSVLEKKSSLAVALVLLVLIGMAVAAVFVFRGKIFKSTGTETNQVANASGKEQAIKPATPPKPAIIAPVANDTNWMLNLAVMTNLPDSTAAGRIHGKDFIVERAFLQNGTLTLREGRSGPADFGLQINFGGAQPEALAEKSINVTTNALMAAHVTLRWKDAELDARQGFDGAYAMRLQFGTLANNRMPGKIYFCAPDEMKSYVAGTFNVEIRKPKPKTAGGK
;
A
#
# COMPACT_ATOMS: atom_id res chain seq x y z
N MET A 1 -6.91 -34.79 -41.99
CA MET A 1 -7.46 -34.22 -40.73
C MET A 1 -6.33 -33.40 -40.14
N SER A 2 -6.53 -32.09 -39.92
CA SER A 2 -5.46 -31.23 -39.39
C SER A 2 -5.44 -31.31 -37.87
N GLU A 3 -4.31 -31.77 -37.33
CA GLU A 3 -4.03 -31.78 -35.89
C GLU A 3 -3.46 -30.42 -35.49
N PHE A 4 -3.87 -29.88 -34.33
CA PHE A 4 -3.29 -28.68 -33.75
C PHE A 4 -3.01 -28.86 -32.26
N LYS A 5 -2.02 -28.11 -31.76
CA LYS A 5 -1.56 -28.17 -30.37
C LYS A 5 -1.95 -26.90 -29.63
N TYR A 6 -2.47 -27.05 -28.41
CA TYR A 6 -2.82 -25.95 -27.55
C TYR A 6 -2.47 -26.26 -26.08
N ALA A 7 -2.35 -25.24 -25.25
CA ALA A 7 -2.05 -25.40 -23.83
C ALA A 7 -3.35 -25.47 -23.01
N CYS A 8 -3.44 -26.43 -22.09
CA CYS A 8 -4.53 -26.53 -21.13
C CYS A 8 -4.58 -25.25 -20.27
N PRO A 9 -5.72 -24.56 -20.16
CA PRO A 9 -5.83 -23.32 -19.40
C PRO A 9 -5.70 -23.53 -17.88
N VAL A 10 -5.81 -24.77 -17.40
CA VAL A 10 -5.74 -25.08 -15.96
C VAL A 10 -4.33 -25.43 -15.51
N CYS A 11 -3.68 -26.36 -16.20
CA CYS A 11 -2.36 -26.87 -15.80
C CYS A 11 -1.21 -26.47 -16.75
N GLY A 12 -1.52 -25.80 -17.87
CA GLY A 12 -0.52 -25.41 -18.86
C GLY A 12 0.01 -26.54 -19.75
N GLN A 13 -0.49 -27.77 -19.61
CA GLN A 13 -0.04 -28.91 -20.42
C GLN A 13 -0.36 -28.70 -21.90
N HIS A 14 0.61 -28.93 -22.78
CA HIS A 14 0.37 -28.95 -24.22
C HIS A 14 -0.33 -30.23 -24.66
N ILE A 15 -1.52 -30.10 -25.23
CA ILE A 15 -2.38 -31.19 -25.71
C ILE A 15 -2.55 -31.03 -27.22
N SER A 16 -2.53 -32.14 -27.96
CA SER A 16 -2.81 -32.16 -29.39
C SER A 16 -4.20 -32.73 -29.66
N CYS A 17 -4.91 -32.13 -30.61
CA CYS A 17 -6.30 -32.45 -30.90
C CYS A 17 -6.60 -32.24 -32.39
N ASP A 18 -7.53 -33.03 -32.92
CA ASP A 18 -8.01 -32.88 -34.28
C ASP A 18 -8.88 -31.62 -34.43
N SER A 19 -8.76 -30.95 -35.56
CA SER A 19 -9.58 -29.78 -35.92
C SER A 19 -11.09 -30.03 -35.89
N SER A 20 -11.54 -31.28 -36.06
CA SER A 20 -12.95 -31.67 -35.96
C SER A 20 -13.52 -31.57 -34.54
N GLN A 21 -12.65 -31.54 -33.52
CA GLN A 21 -13.04 -31.43 -32.12
C GLN A 21 -12.98 -29.99 -31.60
N ALA A 22 -12.71 -29.00 -32.45
CA ALA A 22 -12.79 -27.60 -32.11
C ALA A 22 -14.16 -27.24 -31.50
N GLY A 23 -14.16 -26.65 -30.30
CA GLY A 23 -15.37 -26.32 -29.55
C GLY A 23 -15.98 -27.47 -28.74
N ALA A 24 -15.46 -28.70 -28.84
CA ALA A 24 -15.90 -29.82 -28.00
C ALA A 24 -15.38 -29.68 -26.56
N GLN A 25 -16.10 -30.28 -25.61
CA GLN A 25 -15.65 -30.41 -24.22
C GLN A 25 -14.92 -31.73 -24.04
N MET A 26 -13.72 -31.70 -23.49
CA MET A 26 -12.92 -32.88 -23.18
C MET A 26 -12.24 -32.74 -21.82
N GLU A 27 -11.81 -33.86 -21.23
CA GLU A 27 -11.05 -33.85 -19.97
C GLU A 27 -9.55 -33.82 -20.24
N CYS A 28 -8.83 -32.93 -19.55
CA CYS A 28 -7.39 -32.86 -19.65
C CYS A 28 -6.75 -34.11 -19.02
N PRO A 29 -5.85 -34.85 -19.71
CA PRO A 29 -5.25 -36.08 -19.17
C PRO A 29 -4.29 -35.85 -18.00
N THR A 30 -3.89 -34.60 -17.74
CA THR A 30 -2.92 -34.26 -16.69
C THR A 30 -3.59 -33.74 -15.42
N CYS A 31 -4.64 -32.93 -15.54
CA CYS A 31 -5.31 -32.32 -14.38
C CYS A 31 -6.76 -32.78 -14.21
N PHE A 32 -7.26 -33.64 -15.10
CA PHE A 32 -8.63 -34.21 -15.09
C PHE A 32 -9.75 -33.15 -15.03
N GLN A 33 -9.46 -31.92 -15.44
CA GLN A 33 -10.45 -30.85 -15.51
C GLN A 33 -11.08 -30.82 -16.90
N LYS A 34 -12.39 -30.55 -16.94
CA LYS A 34 -13.14 -30.36 -18.18
C LYS A 34 -12.75 -29.04 -18.84
N ILE A 35 -12.24 -29.11 -20.06
CA ILE A 35 -11.76 -27.98 -20.85
C ILE A 35 -12.47 -27.96 -22.21
N THR A 36 -12.63 -26.77 -22.78
CA THR A 36 -13.16 -26.61 -24.15
C THR A 36 -12.01 -26.46 -25.13
N VAL A 37 -12.02 -27.26 -26.18
CA VAL A 37 -11.00 -27.23 -27.23
C VAL A 37 -11.11 -25.90 -27.99
N PRO A 38 -10.04 -25.07 -28.07
CA PRO A 38 -10.11 -23.81 -28.79
C PRO A 38 -10.27 -24.05 -30.29
N GLN A 39 -10.80 -23.05 -30.99
CA GLN A 39 -11.00 -23.16 -32.44
C GLN A 39 -9.65 -23.32 -33.15
N ALA A 40 -9.55 -24.34 -34.01
CA ALA A 40 -8.34 -24.56 -34.81
C ALA A 40 -8.12 -23.35 -35.74
N PRO A 41 -6.92 -22.74 -35.76
CA PRO A 41 -6.63 -21.65 -36.69
C PRO A 41 -6.64 -22.17 -38.14
N SER A 42 -7.32 -21.46 -39.04
CA SER A 42 -7.55 -21.89 -40.44
C SER A 42 -6.37 -21.65 -41.39
N THR A 43 -5.17 -21.38 -40.86
CA THR A 43 -3.99 -21.11 -41.69
C THR A 43 -2.83 -21.98 -41.23
N ASP A 44 -2.35 -22.82 -42.14
CA ASP A 44 -1.13 -23.60 -42.02
C ASP A 44 0.06 -22.63 -41.98
N GLY A 45 0.42 -22.20 -40.77
CA GLY A 45 1.51 -21.27 -40.58
C GLY A 45 1.37 -20.42 -39.32
N GLN A 46 2.20 -20.77 -38.33
CA GLN A 46 2.65 -19.95 -37.21
C GLN A 46 1.89 -20.13 -35.89
N LYS A 47 2.64 -20.76 -34.97
CA LYS A 47 2.38 -20.93 -33.54
C LYS A 47 1.97 -19.61 -32.88
N PHE A 48 0.69 -19.47 -32.53
CA PHE A 48 0.26 -18.51 -31.54
C PHE A 48 -0.63 -19.22 -30.51
N ILE A 49 -0.14 -19.26 -29.27
CA ILE A 49 -0.87 -19.74 -28.10
C ILE A 49 -1.92 -18.68 -27.79
N ILE A 50 -3.20 -19.01 -28.03
CA ILE A 50 -4.33 -18.18 -27.61
C ILE A 50 -4.97 -18.81 -26.38
N THR A 51 -4.82 -18.15 -25.24
CA THR A 51 -5.41 -18.54 -23.95
C THR A 51 -6.86 -18.09 -23.90
N GLY A 52 -7.80 -19.04 -23.78
CA GLY A 52 -9.24 -18.77 -23.62
C GLY A 52 -9.63 -18.24 -22.24
N THR A 53 -10.66 -17.41 -22.18
CA THR A 53 -11.21 -16.75 -20.98
C THR A 53 -12.41 -17.51 -20.39
N LYS A 54 -12.53 -17.49 -19.04
CA LYS A 54 -13.56 -18.23 -18.27
C LYS A 54 -14.88 -17.46 -18.12
N LYS A 55 -15.99 -18.19 -17.95
CA LYS A 55 -17.29 -17.70 -17.43
C LYS A 55 -17.55 -18.33 -16.04
N GLY A 56 -18.23 -17.60 -15.14
CA GLY A 56 -18.52 -17.94 -13.72
C GLY A 56 -19.28 -19.27 -13.51
N GLU A 57 -19.40 -19.82 -12.30
CA GLU A 57 -19.88 -19.25 -11.03
C GLU A 57 -19.25 -19.91 -9.78
N ARG A 58 -19.47 -19.28 -8.61
CA ARG A 58 -19.00 -19.59 -7.23
C ARG A 58 -20.18 -20.26 -6.44
N PRO A 59 -20.05 -20.60 -5.14
CA PRO A 59 -19.31 -21.64 -4.40
C PRO A 59 -20.26 -22.74 -3.81
N VAL A 60 -19.72 -23.72 -3.06
CA VAL A 60 -20.19 -24.16 -1.71
C VAL A 60 -19.13 -25.11 -1.09
N PRO A 61 -18.97 -25.14 0.25
CA PRO A 61 -17.74 -25.53 0.95
C PRO A 61 -17.76 -26.98 1.46
N THR A 62 -16.58 -27.53 1.76
CA THR A 62 -16.46 -28.72 2.63
C THR A 62 -15.12 -28.70 3.35
N ILE A 63 -15.18 -28.60 4.68
CA ILE A 63 -14.18 -29.13 5.63
C ILE A 63 -14.82 -30.46 6.13
N PRO A 64 -14.07 -31.57 6.38
CA PRO A 64 -13.38 -31.73 7.66
C PRO A 64 -11.99 -32.43 7.60
N GLU A 65 -11.17 -31.98 8.57
CA GLU A 65 -10.26 -32.74 9.44
C GLU A 65 -9.41 -33.91 8.92
N ALA A 66 -8.09 -33.81 9.13
CA ALA A 66 -7.39 -34.46 10.25
C ALA A 66 -5.90 -34.59 9.91
N GLY A 67 -5.01 -34.11 10.78
CA GLY A 67 -3.57 -34.23 10.54
C GLY A 67 -2.67 -33.56 11.57
N SER A 68 -2.72 -34.05 12.80
CA SER A 68 -1.66 -34.02 13.83
C SER A 68 -1.01 -32.67 14.18
N SER A 69 -1.48 -32.11 15.30
CA SER A 69 -0.74 -31.20 16.15
C SER A 69 0.49 -31.90 16.76
N SER A 70 1.70 -31.47 16.41
CA SER A 70 2.89 -31.77 17.22
C SER A 70 2.92 -30.80 18.40
N VAL A 71 2.56 -31.33 19.57
CA VAL A 71 2.68 -30.70 20.89
C VAL A 71 4.16 -30.41 21.15
N LEU A 72 4.55 -29.14 21.12
CA LEU A 72 5.83 -28.69 21.67
C LEU A 72 5.60 -28.35 23.15
N GLU A 73 5.96 -29.29 24.04
CA GLU A 73 6.07 -29.06 25.48
C GLU A 73 7.01 -27.87 25.74
N LYS A 74 6.47 -26.79 26.33
CA LYS A 74 7.29 -25.70 26.87
C LYS A 74 7.05 -25.61 28.37
N LYS A 75 7.95 -26.22 29.14
CA LYS A 75 8.01 -26.08 30.60
C LYS A 75 8.18 -24.60 30.95
N SER A 76 7.13 -24.02 31.51
CA SER A 76 7.08 -22.64 32.00
C SER A 76 7.89 -22.52 33.29
N SER A 77 8.99 -21.77 33.24
CA SER A 77 9.81 -21.48 34.43
C SER A 77 9.24 -20.27 35.16
N LEU A 78 8.51 -20.57 36.24
CA LEU A 78 7.92 -19.63 37.20
C LEU A 78 8.94 -18.61 37.77
N ALA A 79 10.25 -18.87 37.62
CA ALA A 79 11.35 -18.00 38.01
C ALA A 79 11.47 -16.72 37.15
N VAL A 80 11.10 -16.75 35.86
CA VAL A 80 11.30 -15.58 34.97
C VAL A 80 10.24 -14.49 35.22
N ALA A 81 9.02 -14.89 35.60
CA ALA A 81 7.94 -13.95 35.95
C ALA A 81 8.22 -13.21 37.26
N LEU A 82 8.85 -13.87 38.24
CA LEU A 82 9.25 -13.25 39.51
C LEU A 82 10.39 -12.24 39.33
N VAL A 83 11.38 -12.54 38.47
CA VAL A 83 12.46 -11.60 38.15
C VAL A 83 11.93 -10.35 37.45
N LEU A 84 10.96 -10.50 36.53
CA LEU A 84 10.34 -9.36 35.85
C LEU A 84 9.54 -8.48 36.82
N LEU A 85 8.80 -9.07 37.77
CA LEU A 85 8.04 -8.34 38.79
C LEU A 85 8.95 -7.57 39.77
N VAL A 86 10.08 -8.15 40.18
CA VAL A 86 11.06 -7.47 41.04
C VAL A 86 11.71 -6.28 40.32
N LEU A 87 12.04 -6.42 39.02
CA LEU A 87 12.61 -5.33 38.22
C LEU A 87 11.62 -4.18 38.01
N ILE A 88 10.34 -4.49 37.78
CA ILE A 88 9.28 -3.47 37.66
C ILE A 88 9.04 -2.77 39.02
N GLY A 89 9.04 -3.52 40.13
CA GLY A 89 8.94 -2.94 41.48
C GLY A 89 10.07 -1.98 41.84
N MET A 90 11.31 -2.31 41.46
CA MET A 90 12.49 -1.45 41.66
C MET A 90 12.42 -0.16 40.82
N ALA A 91 11.92 -0.22 39.59
CA ALA A 91 11.75 0.95 38.73
C ALA A 91 10.65 1.89 39.26
N VAL A 92 9.55 1.35 39.78
CA VAL A 92 8.45 2.14 40.37
C VAL A 92 8.89 2.81 41.69
N ALA A 93 9.67 2.12 42.53
CA ALA A 93 10.22 2.70 43.76
C ALA A 93 11.19 3.87 43.47
N ALA A 94 12.02 3.77 42.43
CA ALA A 94 12.95 4.84 42.03
C ALA A 94 12.21 6.11 41.55
N VAL A 95 11.11 5.97 40.80
CA VAL A 95 10.28 7.09 40.35
C VAL A 95 9.52 7.74 41.51
N PHE A 96 9.11 6.97 42.52
CA PHE A 96 8.37 7.48 43.68
C PHE A 96 9.28 8.27 44.65
N VAL A 97 10.52 7.83 44.86
CA VAL A 97 11.50 8.54 45.71
C VAL A 97 11.98 9.85 45.06
N PHE A 98 12.04 9.92 43.72
CA PHE A 98 12.47 11.14 43.01
C PHE A 98 11.37 12.18 42.76
N ARG A 99 10.10 11.90 43.04
CA ARG A 99 9.00 12.88 42.92
C ARG A 99 9.07 14.01 43.97
N GLY A 100 9.80 13.83 45.06
CA GLY A 100 9.89 14.80 46.16
C GLY A 100 10.87 15.96 45.98
N LYS A 101 11.67 16.02 44.89
CA LYS A 101 12.77 17.00 44.76
C LYS A 101 12.77 17.84 43.47
N ILE A 102 11.80 17.65 42.56
CA ILE A 102 11.77 18.35 41.26
C ILE A 102 10.58 19.33 41.12
N PHE A 103 9.60 19.28 42.03
CA PHE A 103 8.50 20.27 42.07
C PHE A 103 8.61 21.18 43.28
N LYS A 104 9.61 22.07 43.25
CA LYS A 104 9.54 23.36 43.95
C LYS A 104 9.53 24.45 42.88
N SER A 105 8.36 24.96 42.58
CA SER A 105 8.22 26.29 41.99
C SER A 105 7.06 26.95 42.70
N THR A 106 7.46 27.87 43.56
CA THR A 106 6.72 28.82 44.36
C THR A 106 5.51 29.37 43.61
N GLY A 107 4.33 29.13 44.17
CA GLY A 107 3.18 30.00 43.93
C GLY A 107 3.33 31.26 44.78
N THR A 108 3.01 32.41 44.18
CA THR A 108 2.38 33.52 44.90
C THR A 108 1.34 34.12 43.95
N GLU A 109 0.07 33.79 44.22
CA GLU A 109 -1.06 34.61 43.80
C GLU A 109 -1.03 35.93 44.56
N THR A 110 -1.38 37.03 43.89
CA THR A 110 -2.21 38.06 44.51
C THR A 110 -2.98 38.83 43.44
N ASN A 111 -4.31 38.81 43.59
CA ASN A 111 -5.28 39.62 42.86
C ASN A 111 -5.05 41.12 43.09
N GLN A 112 -5.24 41.97 42.07
CA GLN A 112 -6.13 43.14 42.14
C GLN A 112 -6.27 43.90 40.81
N VAL A 113 -7.47 44.42 40.61
CA VAL A 113 -7.99 45.23 39.50
C VAL A 113 -7.51 46.68 39.59
N ALA A 114 -7.07 47.29 38.48
CA ALA A 114 -7.45 48.65 38.03
C ALA A 114 -6.56 49.22 36.90
N ASN A 115 -7.24 49.72 35.85
CA ASN A 115 -6.98 50.87 34.98
C ASN A 115 -5.61 51.12 34.29
N ALA A 116 -5.71 51.14 32.95
CA ALA A 116 -5.15 52.10 32.00
C ALA A 116 -3.65 52.45 32.05
N SER A 117 -2.90 51.99 31.03
CA SER A 117 -2.27 52.89 30.04
C SER A 117 -1.57 52.03 28.98
N GLY A 118 -1.76 52.40 27.72
CA GLY A 118 -1.32 51.61 26.57
C GLY A 118 0.19 51.50 26.42
N LYS A 119 0.64 50.32 25.99
CA LYS A 119 1.63 50.19 24.92
C LYS A 119 1.19 49.09 23.97
N GLU A 120 0.85 49.54 22.77
CA GLU A 120 0.45 48.79 21.60
C GLU A 120 1.56 47.81 21.21
N GLN A 121 1.34 46.52 21.46
CA GLN A 121 2.21 45.46 20.97
C GLN A 121 1.50 44.80 19.79
N ALA A 122 1.98 45.14 18.59
CA ALA A 122 1.45 44.71 17.31
C ALA A 122 1.21 43.20 17.29
N ILE A 123 -0.07 42.83 17.32
CA ILE A 123 -0.53 41.47 17.07
C ILE A 123 -0.24 41.20 15.59
N LYS A 124 0.76 40.36 15.31
CA LYS A 124 0.96 39.80 13.97
C LYS A 124 -0.33 39.10 13.56
N PRO A 125 -0.93 39.41 12.41
CA PRO A 125 -2.11 38.70 11.94
C PRO A 125 -1.80 37.22 11.82
N ALA A 126 -2.50 36.39 12.59
CA ALA A 126 -2.50 34.95 12.37
C ALA A 126 -3.01 34.71 10.95
N THR A 127 -2.15 34.11 10.11
CA THR A 127 -2.56 33.71 8.76
C THR A 127 -3.79 32.80 8.89
N PRO A 128 -4.91 33.09 8.21
CA PRO A 128 -6.09 32.25 8.27
C PRO A 128 -5.74 30.81 7.87
N PRO A 129 -6.29 29.78 8.55
CA PRO A 129 -6.05 28.40 8.19
C PRO A 129 -6.48 28.17 6.75
N LYS A 130 -5.55 27.73 5.91
CA LYS A 130 -5.82 27.35 4.52
C LYS A 130 -6.96 26.33 4.50
N PRO A 131 -7.99 26.47 3.63
CA PRO A 131 -9.12 25.54 3.57
C PRO A 131 -8.63 24.09 3.49
N ALA A 132 -9.20 23.21 4.32
CA ALA A 132 -8.93 21.78 4.26
C ALA A 132 -9.32 21.25 2.88
N ILE A 133 -8.42 20.51 2.23
CA ILE A 133 -8.74 19.83 0.97
C ILE A 133 -9.58 18.61 1.35
N ILE A 134 -10.87 18.61 0.99
CA ILE A 134 -11.78 17.51 1.27
C ILE A 134 -11.55 16.42 0.23
N ALA A 135 -11.29 15.19 0.69
CA ALA A 135 -11.19 14.04 -0.21
C ALA A 135 -12.54 13.79 -0.91
N PRO A 136 -12.58 13.60 -2.25
CA PRO A 136 -13.80 13.22 -2.92
C PRO A 136 -14.24 11.83 -2.44
N VAL A 137 -15.56 11.61 -2.37
CA VAL A 137 -16.14 10.32 -1.99
C VAL A 137 -15.60 9.23 -2.93
N ALA A 138 -14.98 8.20 -2.37
CA ALA A 138 -14.43 7.12 -3.17
C ALA A 138 -15.52 6.25 -3.80
N ASN A 139 -15.29 5.83 -5.05
CA ASN A 139 -16.21 5.00 -5.83
C ASN A 139 -15.53 3.67 -6.19
N ASP A 140 -16.21 2.56 -5.89
CA ASP A 140 -15.77 1.20 -6.20
C ASP A 140 -15.49 0.97 -7.69
N THR A 141 -16.12 1.73 -8.60
CA THR A 141 -15.83 1.62 -10.05
C THR A 141 -14.42 2.05 -10.42
N ASN A 142 -13.77 2.87 -9.59
CA ASN A 142 -12.39 3.31 -9.79
C ASN A 142 -11.38 2.28 -9.25
N TRP A 143 -11.84 1.25 -8.54
CA TRP A 143 -11.00 0.14 -8.11
C TRP A 143 -11.03 -0.96 -9.16
N MET A 144 -9.95 -1.10 -9.92
CA MET A 144 -9.82 -2.13 -10.96
C MET A 144 -8.39 -2.67 -11.02
N LEU A 145 -8.22 -3.97 -10.75
CA LEU A 145 -6.93 -4.65 -10.91
C LEU A 145 -6.52 -4.85 -12.38
N ASN A 146 -7.46 -4.73 -13.32
CA ASN A 146 -7.16 -4.83 -14.74
C ASN A 146 -6.80 -3.45 -15.33
N LEU A 147 -5.50 -3.23 -15.53
CA LEU A 147 -4.98 -1.97 -16.09
C LEU A 147 -5.33 -1.73 -17.56
N ALA A 148 -5.71 -2.77 -18.32
CA ALA A 148 -6.04 -2.61 -19.74
C ALA A 148 -7.30 -1.74 -19.96
N VAL A 149 -8.20 -1.72 -18.97
CA VAL A 149 -9.42 -0.90 -19.01
C VAL A 149 -9.13 0.55 -18.61
N MET A 150 -7.99 0.82 -17.96
CA MET A 150 -7.59 2.14 -17.51
C MET A 150 -6.73 2.84 -18.58
N THR A 151 -7.39 3.29 -19.65
CA THR A 151 -6.72 3.89 -20.81
C THR A 151 -6.06 5.23 -20.45
N ASN A 152 -6.72 6.06 -19.65
CA ASN A 152 -6.27 7.40 -19.26
C ASN A 152 -6.22 7.55 -17.73
N LEU A 153 -5.11 8.12 -17.23
CA LEU A 153 -5.00 8.52 -15.83
C LEU A 153 -5.75 9.84 -15.62
N PRO A 154 -6.54 9.99 -14.53
CA PRO A 154 -7.25 11.23 -14.26
C PRO A 154 -6.29 12.42 -14.13
N ASP A 155 -6.72 13.59 -14.63
CA ASP A 155 -5.95 14.84 -14.51
C ASP A 155 -6.22 15.58 -13.18
N SER A 156 -7.24 15.16 -12.43
CA SER A 156 -7.53 15.66 -11.08
C SER A 156 -6.45 15.28 -10.07
N THR A 157 -6.34 16.01 -8.96
CA THR A 157 -5.45 15.65 -7.85
C THR A 157 -5.67 14.21 -7.42
N ALA A 158 -4.56 13.50 -7.18
CA ALA A 158 -4.58 12.10 -6.80
C ALA A 158 -5.42 11.89 -5.53
N ALA A 159 -6.44 11.04 -5.64
CA ALA A 159 -7.39 10.75 -4.58
C ALA A 159 -7.92 9.32 -4.72
N GLY A 160 -8.65 8.86 -3.71
CA GLY A 160 -9.28 7.54 -3.70
C GLY A 160 -9.59 7.08 -2.29
N ARG A 161 -9.27 5.83 -2.00
CA ARG A 161 -9.57 5.16 -0.74
C ARG A 161 -8.37 4.39 -0.23
N ILE A 162 -8.09 4.47 1.06
CA ILE A 162 -7.11 3.62 1.74
C ILE A 162 -7.81 2.99 2.95
N HIS A 163 -7.90 1.66 2.95
CA HIS A 163 -8.49 0.85 4.01
C HIS A 163 -9.88 1.34 4.45
N GLY A 164 -10.76 1.63 3.48
CA GLY A 164 -12.13 2.07 3.75
C GLY A 164 -12.31 3.57 3.96
N LYS A 165 -11.22 4.32 4.17
CA LYS A 165 -11.27 5.77 4.40
C LYS A 165 -10.92 6.53 3.12
N ASP A 166 -11.68 7.58 2.83
CA ASP A 166 -11.39 8.49 1.71
C ASP A 166 -10.04 9.16 1.90
N PHE A 167 -9.30 9.29 0.81
CA PHE A 167 -7.92 9.75 0.80
C PHE A 167 -7.71 10.76 -0.34
N ILE A 168 -6.97 11.83 -0.05
CA ILE A 168 -6.49 12.78 -1.06
C ILE A 168 -5.03 13.12 -0.80
N VAL A 169 -4.25 13.16 -1.88
CA VAL A 169 -2.83 13.50 -1.80
C VAL A 169 -2.67 14.99 -1.56
N GLU A 170 -2.32 15.35 -0.33
CA GLU A 170 -1.92 16.72 0.00
C GLU A 170 -0.42 16.95 -0.18
N ARG A 171 0.39 15.91 0.07
CA ARG A 171 1.85 15.96 -0.09
C ARG A 171 2.39 14.70 -0.75
N ALA A 172 3.31 14.92 -1.68
CA ALA A 172 4.12 13.88 -2.28
C ALA A 172 5.60 14.22 -2.14
N PHE A 173 6.42 13.27 -1.71
CA PHE A 173 7.87 13.45 -1.70
C PHE A 173 8.60 12.14 -1.99
N LEU A 174 9.76 12.24 -2.62
CA LEU A 174 10.66 11.12 -2.90
C LEU A 174 11.91 11.30 -2.05
N GLN A 175 12.20 10.30 -1.22
CA GLN A 175 13.39 10.28 -0.38
C GLN A 175 13.94 8.86 -0.29
N ASN A 176 15.24 8.69 -0.51
CA ASN A 176 15.93 7.40 -0.39
C ASN A 176 15.29 6.27 -1.23
N GLY A 177 14.80 6.60 -2.44
CA GLY A 177 14.11 5.66 -3.33
C GLY A 177 12.68 5.32 -2.95
N THR A 178 12.10 5.96 -1.92
CA THR A 178 10.70 5.77 -1.52
C THR A 178 9.86 6.99 -1.87
N LEU A 179 8.89 6.82 -2.76
CA LEU A 179 7.84 7.81 -3.00
C LEU A 179 6.80 7.68 -1.89
N THR A 180 6.51 8.78 -1.20
CA THR A 180 5.45 8.87 -0.19
C THR A 180 4.39 9.84 -0.67
N LEU A 181 3.15 9.35 -0.78
CA LEU A 181 1.93 10.14 -0.99
C LEU A 181 1.14 10.12 0.32
N ARG A 182 0.86 11.28 0.91
CA ARG A 182 0.18 11.34 2.22
C ARG A 182 -0.85 12.45 2.30
N GLU A 183 -1.79 12.23 3.20
CA GLU A 183 -2.68 13.25 3.75
C GLU A 183 -1.97 13.98 4.91
N GLY A 184 -2.30 15.25 5.10
CA GLY A 184 -1.82 16.05 6.21
C GLY A 184 -0.44 16.67 5.97
N ARG A 185 -0.28 17.89 6.50
CA ARG A 185 0.89 18.72 6.25
C ARG A 185 2.05 18.48 7.23
N SER A 186 1.83 17.85 8.37
CA SER A 186 2.83 17.64 9.44
C SER A 186 2.55 16.41 10.30
N GLY A 187 3.59 15.85 10.93
CA GLY A 187 3.49 14.80 11.95
C GLY A 187 3.94 13.40 11.48
N PRO A 188 4.27 12.49 12.43
CA PRO A 188 4.86 11.17 12.17
C PRO A 188 3.86 10.08 11.73
N ALA A 189 2.56 10.27 12.01
CA ALA A 189 1.52 9.37 11.51
C ALA A 189 1.16 9.76 10.06
N ASP A 190 1.64 8.97 9.09
CA ASP A 190 1.29 9.13 7.69
C ASP A 190 0.05 8.28 7.39
N PHE A 191 -1.08 8.92 7.10
CA PHE A 191 -2.17 8.27 6.35
C PHE A 191 -1.85 8.43 4.86
N GLY A 192 -1.63 7.32 4.16
CA GLY A 192 -1.18 7.38 2.76
C GLY A 192 -0.56 6.11 2.20
N LEU A 193 0.13 6.31 1.08
CA LEU A 193 0.71 5.29 0.21
C LEU A 193 2.22 5.53 0.09
N GLN A 194 3.03 4.48 0.28
CA GLN A 194 4.47 4.48 0.07
C GLN A 194 4.84 3.46 -1.00
N ILE A 195 5.71 3.84 -1.94
CA ILE A 195 6.19 2.99 -3.02
C ILE A 195 7.71 3.00 -2.98
N ASN A 196 8.32 1.84 -2.76
CA ASN A 196 9.77 1.68 -2.66
C ASN A 196 10.34 1.16 -3.98
N PHE A 197 11.22 1.96 -4.60
CA PHE A 197 11.90 1.65 -5.86
C PHE A 197 13.33 1.12 -5.65
N GLY A 198 13.62 0.50 -4.51
CA GLY A 198 14.91 -0.13 -4.25
C GLY A 198 16.09 0.84 -4.23
N GLY A 199 15.87 2.09 -3.81
CA GLY A 199 16.91 3.12 -3.79
C GLY A 199 17.13 3.85 -5.11
N ALA A 200 16.22 3.71 -6.09
CA ALA A 200 16.28 4.44 -7.35
C ALA A 200 16.40 5.96 -7.12
N GLN A 201 17.30 6.59 -7.88
CA GLN A 201 17.50 8.03 -7.84
C GLN A 201 16.38 8.76 -8.59
N PRO A 202 16.04 10.01 -8.20
CA PRO A 202 15.02 10.81 -8.88
C PRO A 202 15.24 10.93 -10.39
N GLU A 203 16.48 11.06 -10.83
CA GLU A 203 16.85 11.21 -12.24
C GLU A 203 16.57 9.94 -13.05
N ALA A 204 16.69 8.77 -12.42
CA ALA A 204 16.36 7.49 -13.05
C ALA A 204 14.85 7.27 -13.19
N LEU A 205 14.04 7.95 -12.36
CA LEU A 205 12.59 7.90 -12.37
C LEU A 205 11.98 9.00 -13.26
N ALA A 206 12.68 10.10 -13.48
CA ALA A 206 12.23 11.21 -14.31
C ALA A 206 11.87 10.73 -15.73
N GLU A 207 10.71 11.20 -16.21
CA GLU A 207 10.18 10.87 -17.54
C GLU A 207 9.97 9.37 -17.78
N LYS A 208 9.93 8.57 -16.71
CA LYS A 208 9.63 7.14 -16.78
C LYS A 208 8.15 6.86 -16.56
N SER A 209 7.69 5.84 -17.27
CA SER A 209 6.42 5.18 -17.00
C SER A 209 6.70 3.80 -16.42
N ILE A 210 6.17 3.52 -15.23
CA ILE A 210 6.25 2.24 -14.54
C ILE A 210 4.86 1.61 -14.58
N ASN A 211 4.79 0.37 -15.05
CA ASN A 211 3.56 -0.39 -15.14
C ASN A 211 3.74 -1.74 -14.44
N VAL A 212 2.95 -2.00 -13.41
CA VAL A 212 2.97 -3.23 -12.61
C VAL A 212 1.60 -3.87 -12.69
N THR A 213 1.56 -5.06 -13.27
CA THR A 213 0.35 -5.90 -13.32
C THR A 213 0.34 -6.89 -12.15
N THR A 214 -0.82 -7.49 -11.89
CA THR A 214 -1.00 -8.42 -10.75
C THR A 214 -0.14 -9.67 -10.83
N ASN A 215 0.34 -10.05 -12.02
CA ASN A 215 1.20 -11.19 -12.29
C ASN A 215 2.69 -10.82 -12.45
N ALA A 216 3.09 -9.60 -12.09
CA ALA A 216 4.49 -9.18 -12.17
C ALA A 216 5.37 -10.02 -11.22
N LEU A 217 6.45 -10.60 -11.75
CA LEU A 217 7.41 -11.43 -10.98
C LEU A 217 8.31 -10.58 -10.07
N MET A 218 8.59 -9.34 -10.48
CA MET A 218 9.28 -8.35 -9.66
C MET A 218 8.53 -7.04 -9.74
N ALA A 219 8.15 -6.50 -8.59
CA ALA A 219 7.38 -5.27 -8.47
C ALA A 219 7.98 -4.38 -7.38
N ALA A 220 7.67 -3.09 -7.41
CA ALA A 220 8.01 -2.19 -6.31
C ALA A 220 7.26 -2.64 -5.04
N HIS A 221 7.91 -2.58 -3.88
CA HIS A 221 7.20 -2.84 -2.63
C HIS A 221 6.28 -1.65 -2.33
N VAL A 222 5.01 -1.92 -2.12
CA VAL A 222 4.00 -0.91 -1.78
C VAL A 222 3.56 -1.08 -0.34
N THR A 223 3.51 0.01 0.42
CA THR A 223 2.97 0.03 1.77
C THR A 223 1.83 1.03 1.88
N LEU A 224 0.66 0.56 2.27
CA LEU A 224 -0.45 1.40 2.74
C LEU A 224 -0.28 1.67 4.23
N ARG A 225 -0.50 2.90 4.66
CA ARG A 225 -0.44 3.32 6.08
C ARG A 225 -1.71 4.07 6.46
N TRP A 226 -2.25 3.73 7.64
CA TRP A 226 -3.43 4.37 8.20
C TRP A 226 -3.42 4.29 9.71
N LYS A 227 -4.46 4.87 10.32
CA LYS A 227 -4.72 4.75 11.76
C LYS A 227 -5.92 3.85 11.99
N ASP A 228 -5.80 2.94 12.95
CA ASP A 228 -6.90 2.12 13.45
C ASP A 228 -7.06 2.38 14.96
N ALA A 229 -8.21 2.95 15.36
CA ALA A 229 -8.55 3.30 16.75
C ALA A 229 -7.46 4.06 17.57
N GLU A 230 -6.52 4.76 16.89
CA GLU A 230 -5.32 5.49 17.38
C GLU A 230 -3.97 4.77 17.25
N LEU A 231 -3.95 3.52 16.81
CA LEU A 231 -2.73 2.80 16.49
C LEU A 231 -2.34 2.98 15.03
N ASP A 232 -1.05 3.16 14.77
CA ASP A 232 -0.52 3.16 13.41
C ASP A 232 -0.61 1.74 12.83
N ALA A 233 -1.35 1.59 11.73
CA ALA A 233 -1.53 0.36 11.00
C ALA A 233 -0.89 0.46 9.61
N ARG A 234 -0.43 -0.68 9.09
CA ARG A 234 0.18 -0.76 7.77
C ARG A 234 -0.04 -2.11 7.12
N GLN A 235 -0.10 -2.12 5.79
CA GLN A 235 -0.12 -3.34 4.99
C GLN A 235 0.83 -3.20 3.80
N GLY A 236 1.68 -4.21 3.63
CA GLY A 236 2.67 -4.29 2.55
C GLY A 236 2.19 -5.19 1.42
N PHE A 237 2.58 -4.85 0.19
CA PHE A 237 2.30 -5.62 -1.02
C PHE A 237 3.59 -5.71 -1.85
N ASP A 238 4.08 -6.93 -2.05
CA ASP A 238 5.22 -7.23 -2.93
C ASP A 238 4.78 -7.61 -4.36
N GLY A 239 3.47 -7.77 -4.59
CA GLY A 239 2.87 -8.18 -5.85
C GLY A 239 1.34 -8.24 -5.75
N ALA A 240 0.68 -8.83 -6.75
CA ALA A 240 -0.79 -8.97 -6.84
C ALA A 240 -1.61 -7.67 -6.84
N TYR A 241 -0.95 -6.51 -6.79
CA TYR A 241 -1.55 -5.20 -6.98
C TYR A 241 -1.41 -4.77 -8.44
N ALA A 242 -2.19 -3.76 -8.82
CA ALA A 242 -2.11 -3.11 -10.12
C ALA A 242 -1.64 -1.66 -9.94
N MET A 243 -0.62 -1.25 -10.68
CA MET A 243 -0.13 0.13 -10.62
C MET A 243 0.35 0.63 -11.97
N ARG A 244 -0.08 1.84 -12.33
CA ARG A 244 0.49 2.62 -13.41
C ARG A 244 0.98 3.94 -12.83
N LEU A 245 2.26 4.22 -13.01
CA LEU A 245 2.90 5.42 -12.50
C LEU A 245 3.64 6.10 -13.64
N GLN A 246 3.45 7.40 -13.79
CA GLN A 246 4.11 8.20 -14.80
C GLN A 246 4.75 9.39 -14.12
N PHE A 247 6.04 9.59 -14.34
CA PHE A 247 6.75 10.77 -13.91
C PHE A 247 7.00 11.68 -15.10
N GLY A 248 6.89 12.99 -14.89
CA GLY A 248 7.31 13.98 -15.86
C GLY A 248 8.76 14.39 -15.66
N THR A 249 9.12 15.53 -16.25
CA THR A 249 10.46 16.09 -16.18
C THR A 249 10.80 16.54 -14.76
N LEU A 250 12.01 16.24 -14.32
CA LEU A 250 12.56 16.71 -13.06
C LEU A 250 13.11 18.14 -13.23
N ALA A 251 12.54 19.10 -12.50
CA ALA A 251 12.98 20.49 -12.49
C ALA A 251 12.82 21.10 -11.09
N ASN A 252 13.81 21.89 -10.64
CA ASN A 252 13.74 22.61 -9.36
C ASN A 252 13.41 21.72 -8.14
N ASN A 253 14.04 20.53 -8.04
CA ASN A 253 13.75 19.51 -7.02
C ASN A 253 12.27 19.08 -6.96
N ARG A 254 11.54 19.25 -8.06
CA ARG A 254 10.16 18.81 -8.18
C ARG A 254 9.94 18.05 -9.46
N MET A 255 9.01 17.11 -9.41
CA MET A 255 8.65 16.29 -10.55
C MET A 255 7.15 16.04 -10.53
N PRO A 256 6.39 16.45 -11.57
CA PRO A 256 4.99 16.09 -11.67
C PRO A 256 4.86 14.59 -11.90
N GLY A 257 3.77 14.01 -11.45
CA GLY A 257 3.47 12.60 -11.67
C GLY A 257 1.99 12.32 -11.78
N LYS A 258 1.66 11.20 -12.42
CA LYS A 258 0.33 10.62 -12.47
C LYS A 258 0.38 9.21 -11.93
N ILE A 259 -0.59 8.84 -11.11
CA ILE A 259 -0.69 7.51 -10.52
C ILE A 259 -2.07 6.94 -10.77
N TYR A 260 -2.09 5.63 -10.98
CA TYR A 260 -3.20 4.76 -10.67
C TYR A 260 -2.64 3.57 -9.90
N PHE A 261 -3.19 3.30 -8.73
CA PHE A 261 -2.82 2.19 -7.88
C PHE A 261 -4.09 1.52 -7.37
N CYS A 262 -4.10 0.19 -7.34
CA CYS A 262 -5.16 -0.64 -6.76
C CYS A 262 -4.56 -1.81 -6.00
N ALA A 263 -4.92 -1.92 -4.72
CA ALA A 263 -4.53 -3.04 -3.87
C ALA A 263 -5.57 -4.17 -3.90
N PRO A 264 -5.16 -5.44 -3.75
CA PRO A 264 -6.08 -6.58 -3.62
C PRO A 264 -6.55 -6.77 -2.16
N ASP A 265 -6.96 -5.70 -1.47
CA ASP A 265 -7.49 -5.75 -0.11
C ASP A 265 -9.04 -5.77 -0.09
N GLU A 266 -9.62 -6.23 1.02
CA GLU A 266 -11.08 -6.34 1.18
C GLU A 266 -11.77 -4.97 1.08
N MET A 267 -11.08 -3.93 1.53
CA MET A 267 -11.57 -2.55 1.54
C MET A 267 -11.40 -1.83 0.20
N LYS A 268 -10.88 -2.51 -0.82
CA LYS A 268 -10.71 -2.00 -2.19
C LYS A 268 -9.96 -0.67 -2.23
N SER A 269 -8.77 -0.64 -1.64
CA SER A 269 -7.91 0.54 -1.62
C SER A 269 -7.41 0.89 -3.03
N TYR A 270 -7.56 2.15 -3.42
CA TYR A 270 -7.05 2.69 -4.67
C TYR A 270 -6.63 4.15 -4.54
N VAL A 271 -5.70 4.59 -5.39
CA VAL A 271 -5.29 5.99 -5.52
C VAL A 271 -5.13 6.32 -7.00
N ALA A 272 -5.82 7.34 -7.49
CA ALA A 272 -5.80 7.72 -8.89
C ALA A 272 -5.74 9.25 -9.08
N GLY A 273 -4.88 9.74 -9.96
CA GLY A 273 -4.81 11.14 -10.38
C GLY A 273 -3.38 11.70 -10.46
N THR A 274 -3.27 13.03 -10.42
CA THR A 274 -2.03 13.79 -10.54
C THR A 274 -1.46 14.21 -9.19
N PHE A 275 -0.14 14.31 -9.08
CA PHE A 275 0.57 14.79 -7.89
C PHE A 275 1.88 15.48 -8.27
N ASN A 276 2.44 16.27 -7.35
CA ASN A 276 3.73 16.92 -7.53
C ASN A 276 4.71 16.46 -6.45
N VAL A 277 5.72 15.69 -6.86
CA VAL A 277 6.75 15.14 -5.97
C VAL A 277 7.76 16.21 -5.60
N GLU A 278 8.02 16.36 -4.30
CA GLU A 278 9.18 17.07 -3.77
C GLU A 278 10.36 16.11 -3.58
N ILE A 279 11.49 16.38 -4.21
CA ILE A 279 12.72 15.60 -4.04
C ILE A 279 13.41 16.01 -2.73
N ARG A 280 13.56 15.07 -1.81
CA ARG A 280 14.21 15.31 -0.52
C ARG A 280 15.56 14.64 -0.42
N LYS A 281 16.52 15.38 0.10
CA LYS A 281 17.84 14.84 0.43
C LYS A 281 17.71 13.75 1.51
N PRO A 282 18.50 12.68 1.45
CA PRO A 282 18.54 11.68 2.51
C PRO A 282 18.88 12.36 3.85
N LYS A 283 18.22 11.96 4.93
CA LYS A 283 18.61 12.43 6.27
C LYS A 283 20.03 11.92 6.54
N PRO A 284 20.96 12.75 7.04
CA PRO A 284 22.27 12.28 7.43
C PRO A 284 22.11 11.15 8.45
N LYS A 285 22.84 10.05 8.25
CA LYS A 285 22.92 8.98 9.25
C LYS A 285 23.55 9.61 10.48
N THR A 286 22.80 9.76 11.57
CA THR A 286 23.39 10.12 12.85
C THR A 286 24.40 9.03 13.16
N ALA A 287 25.69 9.34 13.06
CA ALA A 287 26.75 8.43 13.45
C ALA A 287 26.50 8.11 14.93
N GLY A 288 26.05 6.89 15.20
CA GLY A 288 25.86 6.41 16.56
C GLY A 288 27.19 6.53 17.28
N GLY A 289 27.23 7.37 18.32
CA GLY A 289 28.32 7.38 19.27
C GLY A 289 28.45 5.98 19.83
N LYS A 290 29.65 5.40 19.68
CA LYS A 290 30.06 4.22 20.43
C LYS A 290 30.08 4.53 21.92
#